data_AF-A0AA35ZIK1-F1
#
_entry.id   AF-A0AA35ZIK1-F1
#
_cell.length_a   1.000
_cell.length_b   1.000
_cell.length_c   1.000
_cell.angle_alpha   90.00
_cell.angle_beta   90.00
_cell.angle_gamma   90.00
#
_symmetry.space_group_name_H-M   'P 1'
#
loop_
_entity.id
_entity.type
_entity.pdbx_description
1 polymer ?
#
loop_
_entity_poly.entity_id
_entity_poly.type
_entity_poly.pdbx_seq_one_letter_code
_entity_poly.pdbx_strand_id
1 'polypeptide(L)'
;MQMEPFDPPFQEFYKKLFDDHFFNGPCHGGHEIKFPHNAKECKFELPLIDLSHLNIGGFKREDCKREIVKAAQEWGFFQVVNHGVSQEVLEKLMSEQVKAFKKPFQVKVNGLPELNFPAGSYQWGTPSANCLRQLAWSESFHVPLTEFSTIGVCAATDSR
;
A
#
# COMPACT_ATOMS: atom_id res chain seq x y z
N MET A 1 -15.68 0.73 -31.05
CA MET A 1 -15.88 1.10 -29.64
C MET A 1 -14.53 1.55 -29.11
N GLN A 2 -14.40 2.81 -28.68
CA GLN A 2 -13.22 3.25 -27.92
C GLN A 2 -13.30 2.61 -26.54
N MET A 3 -12.24 1.91 -26.12
CA MET A 3 -12.16 1.41 -24.76
C MET A 3 -11.82 2.58 -23.83
N GLU A 4 -12.61 2.77 -22.79
CA GLU A 4 -12.31 3.73 -21.73
C GLU A 4 -10.98 3.39 -21.05
N PRO A 5 -10.09 4.37 -20.78
CA PRO A 5 -8.80 4.14 -20.16
C PRO A 5 -8.97 3.68 -18.70
N PHE A 6 -8.12 2.75 -18.27
CA PHE A 6 -8.04 2.33 -16.85
C PHE A 6 -7.09 3.22 -16.05
N ASP A 7 -6.02 3.71 -16.67
CA ASP A 7 -5.03 4.54 -16.00
C ASP A 7 -5.59 5.93 -15.63
N PRO A 8 -5.15 6.51 -14.50
CA PRO A 8 -5.41 7.91 -14.21
C PRO A 8 -4.78 8.82 -15.28
N PRO A 9 -5.44 9.94 -15.63
CA PRO A 9 -4.96 10.87 -16.66
C PRO A 9 -3.84 11.77 -16.10
N PHE A 10 -2.74 11.19 -15.62
CA PHE A 10 -1.63 11.91 -15.00
C PHE A 10 -1.03 12.96 -15.93
N GLN A 11 -0.79 12.58 -17.19
CA GLN A 11 -0.13 13.45 -18.15
C GLN A 11 -1.01 14.66 -18.50
N GLU A 12 -2.29 14.44 -18.73
CA GLU A 12 -3.25 15.49 -19.05
C GLU A 12 -3.49 16.41 -17.85
N PHE A 13 -3.66 15.83 -16.66
CA PHE A 13 -3.98 16.58 -15.44
C PHE A 13 -2.80 17.44 -14.95
N TYR A 14 -1.59 16.89 -14.95
CA TYR A 14 -0.38 17.56 -14.45
C TYR A 14 0.45 18.23 -15.54
N LYS A 15 -0.06 18.40 -16.77
CA LYS A 15 0.68 18.98 -17.91
C LYS A 15 1.48 20.24 -17.55
N LYS A 16 0.87 21.14 -16.77
CA LYS A 16 1.49 22.40 -16.33
C LYS A 16 2.75 22.23 -15.47
N LEU A 17 2.91 21.08 -14.81
CA LEU A 17 4.12 20.77 -14.03
C LEU A 17 5.29 20.33 -14.92
N PHE A 18 5.04 19.92 -16.17
CA PHE A 18 6.06 19.47 -17.14
C PHE A 18 6.49 20.58 -18.10
N ASP A 19 5.67 21.61 -18.30
CA ASP A 19 5.99 22.73 -19.18
C ASP A 19 7.06 23.62 -18.49
N ASP A 20 8.30 23.51 -18.97
CA ASP A 20 9.62 23.99 -18.49
C ASP A 20 9.78 25.42 -17.95
N HIS A 21 8.74 26.25 -17.81
CA HIS A 21 8.86 27.60 -17.24
C HIS A 21 8.90 27.63 -15.69
N PHE A 22 8.72 26.49 -15.02
CA PHE A 22 8.69 26.39 -13.54
C PHE A 22 9.96 25.87 -12.88
N PHE A 23 11.00 25.47 -13.63
CA PHE A 23 12.29 25.06 -13.04
C PHE A 23 12.99 26.20 -12.27
N ASN A 24 12.58 27.45 -12.49
CA ASN A 24 13.12 28.65 -11.85
C ASN A 24 12.24 29.22 -10.71
N GLY A 25 11.16 28.54 -10.31
CA GLY A 25 10.33 28.95 -9.17
C GLY A 25 10.97 28.56 -7.83
N PRO A 26 10.91 29.40 -6.78
CA PRO A 26 11.66 29.17 -5.54
C PRO A 26 10.98 28.08 -4.71
N CYS A 27 11.30 26.82 -5.01
CA CYS A 27 11.13 25.73 -4.06
C CYS A 27 12.22 25.88 -2.97
N HIS A 28 12.08 26.88 -2.11
CA HIS A 28 12.95 27.04 -0.95
C HIS A 28 12.74 25.85 0.00
N GLY A 29 13.75 24.98 0.08
CA GLY A 29 13.73 23.81 0.96
C GLY A 29 14.28 22.52 0.33
N GLY A 30 14.82 22.56 -0.89
CA GLY A 30 15.54 21.43 -1.46
C GLY A 30 16.81 21.14 -0.68
N HIS A 31 16.71 20.31 0.37
CA HIS A 31 17.85 19.51 0.78
C HIS A 31 18.12 18.57 -0.40
N GLU A 32 19.10 18.94 -1.22
CA GLU A 32 19.65 18.08 -2.25
C GLU A 32 20.04 16.78 -1.55
N ILE A 33 19.20 15.75 -1.66
CA ILE A 33 19.58 14.41 -1.20
C ILE A 33 20.69 14.01 -2.16
N LYS A 34 21.93 14.35 -1.78
CA LYS A 34 23.14 13.86 -2.43
C LYS A 34 23.15 12.37 -2.16
N PHE A 35 22.49 11.61 -3.02
CA PHE A 35 22.71 10.17 -3.09
C PHE A 35 24.18 10.01 -3.45
N PRO A 36 25.04 9.49 -2.56
CA PRO A 36 26.43 9.31 -2.90
C PRO A 36 26.46 8.41 -4.15
N HIS A 37 27.00 8.96 -5.24
CA HIS A 37 27.08 8.27 -6.54
C HIS A 37 28.00 7.03 -6.49
N ASN A 38 28.58 6.75 -5.32
CA ASN A 38 29.39 5.60 -4.95
C ASN A 38 28.88 4.90 -3.68
N ALA A 39 27.55 4.87 -3.44
CA ALA A 39 27.01 3.94 -2.47
C ALA A 39 27.38 2.53 -2.95
N LYS A 40 28.38 1.91 -2.29
CA LYS A 40 28.54 0.46 -2.34
C LYS A 40 27.16 -0.12 -2.10
N GLU A 41 26.72 -1.06 -2.93
CA GLU A 41 25.54 -1.86 -2.66
C GLU A 41 25.77 -2.61 -1.33
N CYS A 42 25.48 -1.93 -0.22
CA CYS A 42 25.41 -2.56 1.07
C CYS A 42 24.11 -3.37 1.03
N LYS A 43 24.24 -4.68 0.86
CA LYS A 43 23.14 -5.62 1.06
C LYS A 43 22.76 -5.56 2.54
N PHE A 44 21.79 -4.71 2.84
CA PHE A 44 21.12 -4.71 4.13
C PHE A 44 20.01 -5.74 4.06
N GLU A 45 20.22 -6.89 4.69
CA GLU A 45 19.17 -7.89 4.87
C GLU A 45 18.25 -7.41 5.99
N LEU A 46 16.97 -7.21 5.65
CA LEU A 46 15.96 -6.85 6.64
C LEU A 46 15.77 -7.99 7.63
N PRO A 47 15.49 -7.69 8.91
CA PRO A 47 15.14 -8.72 9.88
C PRO A 47 13.94 -9.54 9.38
N LEU A 48 14.10 -10.86 9.35
CA LEU A 48 13.04 -11.82 9.00
C LEU A 48 12.61 -12.56 10.27
N ILE A 49 11.35 -12.39 10.67
CA ILE A 49 10.84 -12.92 11.94
C ILE A 49 9.84 -14.05 11.68
N ASP A 50 10.07 -15.20 12.30
CA ASP A 50 9.16 -16.34 12.27
C ASP A 50 8.08 -16.21 13.37
N LEU A 51 6.83 -15.95 12.95
CA LEU A 51 5.72 -15.77 13.88
C LEU A 51 5.15 -17.09 14.42
N SER A 52 5.51 -18.24 13.85
CA SER A 52 5.09 -19.55 14.39
C SER A 52 5.58 -19.75 15.82
N HIS A 53 6.71 -19.15 16.17
CA HIS A 53 7.31 -19.19 17.51
C HIS A 53 6.40 -18.58 18.59
N LEU A 54 5.49 -17.68 18.22
CA LEU A 54 4.51 -17.11 19.16
C LEU A 54 3.52 -18.16 19.69
N ASN A 55 3.28 -19.23 18.93
CA ASN A 55 2.32 -20.28 19.24
C ASN A 55 2.91 -21.45 20.04
N ILE A 56 4.24 -21.54 20.16
CA ILE A 56 4.94 -22.69 20.78
C ILE A 56 5.05 -22.53 22.32
N GLY A 57 4.82 -21.34 22.85
CA GLY A 57 4.93 -21.04 24.29
C GLY A 57 6.37 -21.07 24.82
N GLY A 58 6.53 -20.76 26.11
CA GLY A 58 7.83 -20.79 26.80
C GLY A 58 8.89 -19.83 26.20
N PHE A 59 10.14 -20.30 26.17
CA PHE A 59 11.30 -19.49 25.76
C PHE A 59 11.22 -19.00 24.30
N LYS A 60 10.72 -19.83 23.38
CA LYS A 60 10.61 -19.46 21.95
C LYS A 60 9.67 -18.29 21.69
N ARG A 61 8.55 -18.23 22.43
CA ARG A 61 7.60 -17.10 22.35
C ARG A 61 8.27 -15.79 22.79
N GLU A 62 9.08 -15.86 23.83
CA GLU A 62 9.70 -14.70 24.46
C GLU A 62 10.89 -14.20 23.65
N ASP A 63 11.60 -15.11 23.00
CA ASP A 63 12.62 -14.79 22.00
C ASP A 63 12.02 -14.11 20.78
N CYS A 64 10.93 -14.64 20.21
CA CYS A 64 10.25 -14.02 19.07
C CYS A 64 9.76 -12.60 19.40
N LYS A 65 9.17 -12.39 20.59
CA LYS A 65 8.81 -11.03 21.06
C LYS A 65 10.03 -10.10 21.14
N ARG A 66 11.17 -10.60 21.63
CA ARG A 66 12.41 -9.82 21.72
C ARG A 66 12.97 -9.47 20.34
N GLU A 67 12.89 -10.39 19.39
CA GLU A 67 13.25 -10.13 17.99
C GLU A 67 12.38 -9.03 17.37
N ILE A 68 11.07 -9.07 17.58
CA ILE A 68 10.13 -8.03 17.11
C ILE A 68 10.52 -6.67 17.69
N VAL A 69 10.72 -6.58 19.00
CA VAL A 69 11.10 -5.32 19.66
C VAL A 69 12.44 -4.81 19.13
N LYS A 70 13.44 -5.68 19.03
CA LYS A 70 14.77 -5.31 18.54
C LYS A 70 14.72 -4.81 17.11
N ALA A 71 14.02 -5.53 16.22
CA ALA A 71 13.88 -5.13 14.82
C ALA A 71 13.12 -3.81 14.67
N ALA A 72 12.05 -3.60 15.44
CA ALA A 72 11.33 -2.34 15.46
C ALA A 72 12.21 -1.17 15.94
N GLN A 73 13.05 -1.39 16.96
CA GLN A 73 13.94 -0.35 17.51
C GLN A 73 15.11 -0.02 16.58
N GLU A 74 15.75 -1.02 15.99
CA GLU A 74 16.96 -0.85 15.17
C GLU A 74 16.64 -0.47 13.73
N TRP A 75 15.56 -1.00 13.16
CA TRP A 75 15.22 -0.85 11.74
C TRP A 75 13.94 -0.04 11.49
N GLY A 76 13.00 -0.01 12.45
CA GLY A 76 11.67 0.60 12.26
C GLY A 76 10.70 -0.26 11.43
N PHE A 77 11.18 -1.32 10.77
CA PHE A 77 10.39 -2.27 10.01
C PHE A 77 11.12 -3.62 9.86
N PHE A 78 10.37 -4.68 9.59
CA PHE A 78 10.87 -6.05 9.45
C PHE A 78 9.93 -6.89 8.61
N GLN A 79 10.44 -8.01 8.08
CA GLN A 79 9.65 -9.01 7.37
C GLN A 79 9.17 -10.09 8.34
N VAL A 80 8.03 -10.71 8.02
CA VAL A 80 7.47 -11.82 8.81
C VAL A 80 7.19 -13.03 7.94
N VAL A 81 7.43 -14.22 8.49
CA VAL A 81 7.07 -15.52 7.89
C VAL A 81 6.26 -16.34 8.87
N ASN A 82 5.59 -17.38 8.37
CA ASN A 82 4.72 -18.24 9.16
C ASN A 82 3.67 -17.46 9.97
N HIS A 83 3.14 -16.37 9.39
CA HIS A 83 2.16 -15.46 9.99
C HIS A 83 0.74 -16.05 10.07
N GLY A 84 0.51 -17.26 9.55
CA GLY A 84 -0.78 -17.96 9.63
C GLY A 84 -1.85 -17.51 8.62
N VAL A 85 -1.54 -16.55 7.74
CA VAL A 85 -2.42 -16.21 6.60
C VAL A 85 -2.15 -17.22 5.50
N SER A 86 -3.20 -17.86 4.98
CA SER A 86 -3.04 -18.87 3.93
C SER A 86 -2.59 -18.25 2.61
N GLN A 87 -1.81 -19.02 1.86
CA GLN A 87 -1.34 -18.61 0.52
C GLN A 87 -2.52 -18.35 -0.43
N GLU A 88 -3.59 -19.15 -0.35
CA GLU A 88 -4.80 -18.97 -1.16
C GLU A 88 -5.44 -17.59 -0.94
N VAL A 89 -5.52 -17.13 0.31
CA VAL A 89 -6.07 -15.80 0.62
C VAL A 89 -5.21 -14.69 0.03
N LEU A 90 -3.89 -14.81 0.11
CA LEU A 90 -2.96 -13.83 -0.46
C LEU A 90 -3.07 -13.79 -1.99
N GLU A 91 -3.11 -14.94 -2.65
CA GLU A 91 -3.25 -15.04 -4.11
C GLU A 91 -4.58 -14.47 -4.59
N LYS A 92 -5.67 -14.77 -3.87
CA LYS A 92 -6.98 -14.20 -4.17
C LYS A 92 -6.98 -12.69 -3.99
N LEU A 93 -6.39 -12.17 -2.91
CA LEU A 93 -6.26 -10.73 -2.69
C LEU A 93 -5.50 -10.05 -3.84
N MET A 94 -4.36 -10.60 -4.25
CA MET A 94 -3.58 -10.07 -5.38
C MET A 94 -4.36 -10.10 -6.69
N SER A 95 -5.12 -11.17 -6.95
CA SER A 95 -5.96 -11.30 -8.15
C SER A 95 -7.07 -10.25 -8.17
N GLU A 96 -7.80 -10.08 -7.06
CA GLU A 96 -8.87 -9.09 -6.96
C GLU A 96 -8.34 -7.65 -7.01
N GLN A 97 -7.17 -7.38 -6.42
CA GLN A 97 -6.49 -6.10 -6.53
C GLN A 97 -6.23 -5.73 -7.99
N VAL A 98 -5.66 -6.65 -8.79
CA VAL A 98 -5.40 -6.41 -10.22
C VAL A 98 -6.69 -6.14 -10.98
N LYS A 99 -7.76 -6.88 -10.68
CA LYS A 99 -9.07 -6.66 -11.32
C LYS A 99 -9.65 -5.29 -10.99
N ALA A 100 -9.54 -4.85 -9.74
CA ALA A 100 -10.03 -3.54 -9.30
C ALA A 100 -9.30 -2.40 -10.04
N PHE A 101 -7.97 -2.45 -10.12
CA PHE A 101 -7.19 -1.40 -10.79
C PHE A 101 -7.36 -1.39 -12.32
N LYS A 102 -7.70 -2.53 -12.94
CA LYS A 102 -8.02 -2.65 -14.37
C LYS A 102 -9.43 -2.18 -14.75
N LYS A 103 -10.27 -1.76 -13.80
CA LYS A 103 -11.55 -1.11 -14.10
C LYS A 103 -11.31 0.26 -14.77
N PRO A 104 -12.22 0.74 -15.63
CA PRO A 104 -12.11 2.08 -16.20
C PRO A 104 -11.94 3.15 -15.12
N PHE A 105 -11.12 4.16 -15.39
CA PHE A 105 -10.79 5.20 -14.42
C PHE A 105 -12.04 5.85 -13.80
N GLN A 106 -13.04 6.18 -14.63
CA GLN A 106 -14.29 6.78 -14.16
C GLN A 106 -15.08 5.87 -13.21
N VAL A 107 -15.03 4.56 -13.43
CA VAL A 107 -15.68 3.58 -12.56
C VAL A 107 -14.97 3.53 -11.20
N LYS A 108 -13.62 3.56 -11.18
CA LYS A 108 -12.85 3.61 -9.93
C LYS A 108 -13.16 4.87 -9.12
N VAL A 109 -13.23 6.05 -9.77
CA VAL A 109 -13.54 7.33 -9.14
C VAL A 109 -14.95 7.36 -8.51
N ASN A 110 -15.94 6.79 -9.20
CA ASN A 110 -17.33 6.76 -8.74
C ASN A 110 -17.60 5.71 -7.66
N GLY A 111 -16.61 4.84 -7.36
CA GLY A 111 -16.74 3.73 -6.42
C GLY A 111 -17.02 2.39 -7.11
N LEU A 112 -16.73 1.30 -6.41
CA LEU A 112 -16.90 -0.08 -6.90
C LEU A 112 -17.90 -0.82 -5.98
N PRO A 113 -19.22 -0.75 -6.26
CA PRO A 113 -20.23 -1.43 -5.46
C PRO A 113 -20.01 -2.94 -5.37
N GLU A 114 -19.46 -3.56 -6.43
CA GLU A 114 -19.17 -4.99 -6.45
C GLU A 114 -18.08 -5.42 -5.44
N LEU A 115 -17.25 -4.47 -4.98
CA LEU A 115 -16.23 -4.68 -3.96
C LEU A 115 -16.58 -4.01 -2.62
N ASN A 116 -17.78 -3.43 -2.50
CA ASN A 116 -18.17 -2.55 -1.39
C ASN A 116 -17.17 -1.40 -1.17
N PHE A 117 -16.61 -0.83 -2.24
CA PHE A 117 -15.77 0.36 -2.14
C PHE A 117 -16.62 1.60 -2.41
N PRO A 118 -16.95 2.40 -1.39
CA PRO A 118 -17.74 3.61 -1.58
C PRO A 118 -17.01 4.66 -2.43
N ALA A 119 -17.75 5.66 -2.91
CA ALA A 119 -17.15 6.83 -3.54
C ALA A 119 -16.15 7.50 -2.58
N GLY A 120 -14.97 7.83 -3.10
CA GLY A 120 -13.86 8.37 -2.30
C GLY A 120 -12.88 7.32 -1.73
N SER A 121 -13.15 6.02 -1.89
CA SER A 121 -12.15 4.97 -1.61
C SER A 121 -10.98 5.02 -2.58
N TYR A 122 -11.17 5.50 -3.81
CA TYR A 122 -10.12 5.57 -4.81
C TYR A 122 -9.42 6.93 -4.79
N GLN A 123 -8.09 6.92 -4.78
CA GLN A 123 -7.25 8.11 -4.83
C GLN A 123 -6.16 7.92 -5.88
N TRP A 124 -5.75 9.01 -6.53
CA TRP A 124 -4.66 9.00 -7.48
C TRP A 124 -3.98 10.36 -7.49
N GLY A 125 -2.66 10.35 -7.67
CA GLY A 125 -1.89 11.58 -7.72
C GLY A 125 -1.92 12.39 -6.43
N THR A 126 -1.67 13.69 -6.59
CA THR A 126 -1.76 14.66 -5.51
C THR A 126 -2.43 15.91 -6.08
N PRO A 127 -3.76 16.05 -5.91
CA PRO A 127 -4.52 17.15 -6.54
C PRO A 127 -3.99 18.56 -6.23
N SER A 128 -3.30 18.73 -5.10
CA SER A 128 -2.70 19.98 -4.66
C SER A 128 -1.23 20.17 -5.07
N ALA A 129 -0.65 19.27 -5.88
CA ALA A 129 0.76 19.36 -6.26
C ALA A 129 1.04 20.59 -7.14
N ASN A 130 1.98 21.43 -6.70
CA ASN A 130 2.44 22.61 -7.44
C ASN A 130 3.83 22.44 -8.07
N CYS A 131 4.50 21.32 -7.82
CA CYS A 131 5.75 20.94 -8.46
C CYS A 131 5.88 19.41 -8.56
N LEU A 132 6.76 18.94 -9.45
CA LEU A 132 6.98 17.50 -9.67
C LEU A 132 7.41 16.74 -8.41
N ARG A 133 8.07 17.40 -7.45
CA ARG A 133 8.46 16.79 -6.17
C ARG A 133 7.27 16.47 -5.24
N GLN A 134 6.13 17.13 -5.43
CA GLN A 134 4.92 16.89 -4.65
C GLN A 134 3.98 15.88 -5.33
N LEU A 135 4.27 15.45 -6.55
CA LEU A 135 3.41 14.55 -7.30
C LEU A 135 3.61 13.10 -6.84
N ALA A 136 2.53 12.47 -6.34
CA ALA A 136 2.49 11.03 -6.17
C ALA A 136 2.24 10.32 -7.51
N TRP A 137 3.21 9.54 -7.97
CA TRP A 137 3.07 8.72 -9.19
C TRP A 137 2.41 7.37 -8.89
N SER A 138 1.24 7.43 -8.29
CA SER A 138 0.51 6.24 -7.85
C SER A 138 -0.99 6.46 -7.79
N GLU A 139 -1.71 5.35 -7.88
CA GLU A 139 -3.10 5.22 -7.51
C GLU A 139 -3.23 4.27 -6.31
N SER A 140 -4.31 4.44 -5.54
CA SER A 140 -4.56 3.63 -4.35
C SER A 140 -6.06 3.48 -4.10
N PHE A 141 -6.42 2.36 -3.47
CA PHE A 141 -7.73 2.18 -2.85
C PHE A 141 -7.56 2.18 -1.34
N HIS A 142 -8.32 3.02 -0.65
CA HIS A 142 -8.48 3.03 0.80
C HIS A 142 -9.80 2.35 1.15
N VAL A 143 -9.71 1.19 1.81
CA VAL A 143 -10.85 0.31 2.11
C VAL A 143 -11.04 0.27 3.62
N PRO A 144 -12.01 1.02 4.18
CA PRO A 144 -12.30 1.00 5.61
C PRO A 144 -12.74 -0.40 6.05
N LEU A 145 -12.14 -0.92 7.13
CA LEU A 145 -12.55 -2.21 7.69
C LEU A 145 -13.86 -2.16 8.48
N THR A 146 -14.45 -0.98 8.65
CA THR A 146 -15.70 -0.74 9.40
C THR A 146 -16.94 -1.37 8.77
N GLU A 147 -16.85 -1.88 7.54
CA GLU A 147 -17.99 -2.49 6.84
C GLU A 147 -18.05 -4.03 6.94
N PHE A 148 -17.04 -4.67 7.53
CA PHE A 148 -16.99 -6.14 7.63
C PHE A 148 -17.59 -6.71 8.92
N SER A 149 -18.06 -5.86 9.84
CA SER A 149 -18.70 -6.29 11.10
C SER A 149 -19.98 -7.12 10.89
N THR A 150 -20.56 -7.09 9.68
CA THR A 150 -21.85 -7.75 9.39
C THR A 150 -21.70 -9.13 8.76
N ILE A 151 -20.48 -9.58 8.39
CA ILE A 151 -20.30 -10.80 7.57
C ILE A 151 -19.86 -12.02 8.39
N GLY A 152 -19.63 -11.92 9.71
CA GLY A 152 -18.99 -12.99 10.49
C GLY A 152 -19.68 -13.51 11.75
N VAL A 153 -20.86 -13.00 12.16
CA VAL A 153 -21.53 -13.44 13.40
C VAL A 153 -22.95 -13.92 13.12
N CYS A 154 -23.11 -14.92 12.26
CA CYS A 154 -24.36 -15.69 12.12
C CYS A 154 -24.05 -17.07 11.53
N ALA A 155 -23.59 -18.01 12.36
CA ALA A 155 -23.87 -19.45 12.29
C ALA A 155 -22.98 -20.23 13.27
N ALA A 156 -23.17 -20.02 14.56
CA ALA A 156 -22.73 -20.99 15.56
C ALA A 156 -23.63 -20.89 16.81
N THR A 157 -24.91 -21.14 16.63
CA THR A 157 -25.76 -21.64 17.71
C THR A 157 -26.77 -22.63 17.17
N ASP A 158 -26.65 -23.85 17.71
CA ASP A 158 -27.72 -24.79 18.04
C ASP A 158 -28.07 -25.93 17.05
N SER A 159 -27.59 -27.13 17.35
CA SER A 159 -28.49 -28.27 17.65
C SER A 159 -27.74 -29.48 18.22
N ARG A 160 -28.13 -29.81 19.45
CA ARG A 160 -28.15 -31.12 20.16
C ARG A 160 -26.85 -31.84 20.50
#